data_AF-A0AAJ5W2W6-F1
#
_entry.id   AF-A0AAJ5W2W6-F1
#
_cell.length_a   1.000
_cell.length_b   1.000
_cell.length_c   1.000
_cell.angle_alpha   90.00
_cell.angle_beta   90.00
_cell.angle_gamma   90.00
#
_symmetry.space_group_name_H-M   'P 1'
#
loop_
_entity.id
_entity.type
_entity.pdbx_description
1 polymer ?
#
loop_
_entity_poly.entity_id
_entity_poly.type
_entity_poly.pdbx_seq_one_letter_code
_entity_poly.pdbx_strand_id
1 'polypeptide(L)'
;MRISELSEISGVSAATIKYYTRESLLPAGERTGYNQTEYGGVHVDRLRLIRALIEVGGLSVSAARNVLRAIDDEGMPLPHVFGIAQHALPQRETPARPESIARVRAEAHVRGWHTAPENPGLELAAGVLDAYEVLGRSDLSSTLGAYAAAAEQVAAADLDALDSSGSRAAMAETVVVGTVLGDTLFAGLRRLAQEAETARRYSMSTQETTT
;
A
#
# COMPACT_ATOMS: atom_id res chain seq x y z
N MET A 1 25.10 3.30 -18.48
CA MET A 1 24.15 4.12 -19.26
C MET A 1 24.25 5.59 -18.87
N ARG A 2 23.97 6.51 -19.81
CA ARG A 2 23.88 7.97 -19.51
C ARG A 2 22.49 8.33 -19.00
N ILE A 3 22.30 9.55 -18.50
CA ILE A 3 21.01 9.99 -17.94
C ILE A 3 19.88 10.02 -18.98
N SER A 4 20.18 10.32 -20.25
CA SER A 4 19.20 10.30 -21.34
C SER A 4 18.68 8.88 -21.59
N GLU A 5 19.61 7.92 -21.68
CA GLU A 5 19.31 6.51 -21.85
C GLU A 5 18.56 5.94 -20.63
N LEU A 6 18.97 6.31 -19.41
CA LEU A 6 18.24 5.95 -18.19
C LEU A 6 16.81 6.50 -18.21
N SER A 7 16.62 7.72 -18.69
CA SER A 7 15.31 8.37 -18.82
C SER A 7 14.41 7.63 -19.80
N GLU A 8 14.94 7.26 -20.96
CA GLU A 8 14.21 6.49 -21.98
C GLU A 8 13.81 5.10 -21.47
N ILE A 9 14.73 4.36 -20.84
CA ILE A 9 14.47 3.00 -20.35
C ILE A 9 13.50 2.99 -19.16
N SER A 10 13.63 3.94 -18.24
CA SER A 10 12.79 4.00 -17.04
C SER A 10 11.45 4.70 -17.26
N GLY A 11 11.32 5.49 -18.33
CA GLY A 11 10.19 6.39 -18.56
C GLY A 11 10.15 7.59 -17.60
N VAL A 12 11.21 7.82 -16.81
CA VAL A 12 11.29 8.94 -15.85
C VAL A 12 12.11 10.07 -16.47
N SER A 13 11.60 11.31 -16.45
CA SER A 13 12.33 12.44 -17.03
C SER A 13 13.70 12.67 -16.37
N ALA A 14 14.69 13.14 -17.13
CA ALA A 14 16.01 13.47 -16.57
C ALA A 14 15.94 14.50 -15.41
N ALA A 15 14.95 15.40 -15.43
CA ALA A 15 14.71 16.34 -14.34
C ALA A 15 14.20 15.63 -13.08
N THR A 16 13.26 14.70 -13.24
CA THR A 16 12.72 13.87 -12.15
C THR A 16 13.77 12.91 -11.58
N ILE A 17 14.64 12.33 -12.43
CA ILE A 17 15.79 11.52 -11.98
C ILE A 17 16.69 12.34 -11.05
N LYS A 18 17.08 13.55 -11.48
CA LYS A 18 17.90 14.46 -10.65
C LYS A 18 17.18 14.85 -9.36
N TYR A 19 15.87 15.06 -9.43
CA TYR A 19 15.04 15.33 -8.25
C TYR A 19 15.08 14.16 -7.27
N TYR A 20 14.81 12.92 -7.70
CA TYR A 20 14.86 11.74 -6.85
C TYR A 20 16.26 11.47 -6.28
N THR A 21 17.33 11.74 -7.02
CA THR A 21 18.69 11.68 -6.48
C THR A 21 18.89 12.73 -5.37
N ARG A 22 18.46 13.97 -5.57
CA ARG A 22 18.57 15.03 -4.56
C ARG A 22 17.76 14.71 -3.31
N GLU A 23 16.56 14.16 -3.48
CA GLU A 23 15.70 13.74 -2.38
C GLU A 23 16.15 12.43 -1.74
N SER A 24 17.23 11.79 -2.22
CA SER A 24 17.79 10.52 -1.71
C SER A 24 16.87 9.30 -1.85
N LEU A 25 16.03 9.29 -2.89
CA LEU A 25 15.26 8.09 -3.29
C LEU A 25 16.05 7.21 -4.25
N LEU A 26 16.89 7.82 -5.09
CA LEU A 26 17.73 7.15 -6.06
C LEU A 26 19.21 7.35 -5.67
N PRO A 27 20.02 6.29 -5.57
CA PRO A 27 21.47 6.42 -5.42
C PRO A 27 22.07 7.33 -6.50
N ALA A 28 23.14 8.05 -6.14
CA ALA A 28 23.85 8.84 -7.12
C ALA A 28 24.55 7.93 -8.12
N GLY A 29 24.51 8.30 -9.41
CA GLY A 29 25.30 7.60 -10.43
C GLY A 29 26.80 7.81 -10.22
N GLU A 30 27.60 6.92 -10.78
CA GLU A 30 29.05 6.94 -10.67
C GLU A 30 29.64 8.04 -11.55
N ARG A 31 30.49 8.89 -10.98
CA ARG A 31 31.16 9.96 -11.75
C ARG A 31 32.33 9.36 -12.54
N THR A 32 32.21 9.30 -13.85
CA THR A 32 33.26 8.78 -14.76
C THR A 32 34.09 9.88 -15.43
N GLY A 33 33.74 11.16 -15.22
CA GLY A 33 34.53 12.30 -15.70
C GLY A 33 34.00 13.64 -15.18
N TYR A 34 34.62 14.75 -15.62
CA TYR A 34 34.31 16.09 -15.12
C TYR A 34 32.82 16.47 -15.25
N ASN A 35 32.18 16.09 -16.37
CA ASN A 35 30.76 16.28 -16.63
C ASN A 35 30.05 14.98 -17.06
N GLN A 36 30.53 13.85 -16.55
CA GLN A 36 30.09 12.52 -16.97
C GLN A 36 29.71 11.68 -15.75
N THR A 37 28.46 11.24 -15.75
CA THR A 37 27.89 10.31 -14.76
C THR A 37 27.39 9.08 -15.50
N GLU A 38 27.62 7.91 -14.92
CA GLU A 38 27.11 6.63 -15.38
C GLU A 38 26.11 6.04 -14.38
N TYR A 39 25.10 5.41 -14.94
CA TYR A 39 24.06 4.70 -14.22
C TYR A 39 24.09 3.23 -14.65
N GLY A 40 23.62 2.34 -13.77
CA GLY A 40 23.52 0.90 -13.99
C GLY A 40 22.08 0.38 -13.92
N GLY A 41 21.87 -0.92 -14.18
CA GLY A 41 20.55 -1.56 -14.14
C GLY A 41 19.82 -1.37 -12.80
N VAL A 42 20.56 -1.39 -11.70
CA VAL A 42 20.03 -1.10 -10.34
C VAL A 42 19.30 0.25 -10.25
N HIS A 43 19.67 1.25 -11.06
CA HIS A 43 18.98 2.54 -11.09
C HIS A 43 17.64 2.45 -11.83
N VAL A 44 17.56 1.61 -12.87
CA VAL A 44 16.31 1.36 -13.60
C VAL A 44 15.30 0.69 -12.68
N ASP A 45 15.73 -0.36 -11.98
CA ASP A 45 14.84 -1.11 -11.07
C ASP A 45 14.40 -0.23 -9.90
N ARG A 46 15.32 0.54 -9.31
CA ARG A 46 14.97 1.54 -8.29
C ARG A 46 13.97 2.57 -8.79
N LEU A 47 14.12 3.09 -10.00
CA LEU A 47 13.19 4.07 -10.58
C LEU A 47 11.79 3.48 -10.80
N ARG A 48 11.70 2.22 -11.24
CA ARG A 48 10.42 1.50 -11.36
C ARG A 48 9.74 1.36 -10.01
N LEU A 49 10.49 0.96 -8.97
CA LEU A 49 9.97 0.87 -7.62
C LEU A 49 9.49 2.21 -7.08
N ILE A 50 10.29 3.29 -7.24
CA ILE A 50 9.89 4.66 -6.85
C ILE A 50 8.56 5.04 -7.51
N ARG A 51 8.41 4.81 -8.81
CA ARG A 51 7.17 5.10 -9.53
C ARG A 51 5.99 4.30 -9.00
N ALA A 52 6.16 3.01 -8.77
CA ALA A 52 5.10 2.17 -8.24
C ALA A 52 4.60 2.69 -6.88
N LEU A 53 5.53 3.02 -5.96
CA LEU A 53 5.21 3.52 -4.64
C LEU A 53 4.48 4.87 -4.66
N ILE A 54 4.91 5.80 -5.53
CA ILE A 54 4.34 7.15 -5.58
C ILE A 54 3.06 7.19 -6.43
N GLU A 55 3.11 6.67 -7.66
CA GLU A 55 2.01 6.84 -8.64
C GLU A 55 0.84 5.90 -8.38
N VAL A 56 1.12 4.65 -7.97
CA VAL A 56 0.08 3.64 -7.71
C VAL A 56 -0.20 3.51 -6.22
N GLY A 57 0.84 3.55 -5.40
CA GLY A 57 0.75 3.50 -3.94
C GLY A 57 0.32 4.80 -3.28
N GLY A 58 0.36 5.93 -4.00
CA GLY A 58 -0.03 7.23 -3.45
C GLY A 58 0.89 7.76 -2.35
N LEU A 59 2.09 7.20 -2.19
CA LEU A 59 3.04 7.68 -1.18
C LEU A 59 3.56 9.06 -1.53
N SER A 60 3.75 9.88 -0.51
CA SER A 60 4.55 11.10 -0.64
C SER A 60 6.02 10.75 -0.91
N VAL A 61 6.77 11.67 -1.51
CA VAL A 61 8.21 11.48 -1.78
C VAL A 61 9.00 11.19 -0.49
N SER A 62 8.64 11.84 0.62
CA SER A 62 9.27 11.61 1.92
C SER A 62 8.94 10.23 2.50
N ALA A 63 7.70 9.77 2.37
CA ALA A 63 7.29 8.43 2.79
C ALA A 63 7.99 7.35 1.94
N ALA A 64 7.99 7.52 0.62
CA ALA A 64 8.70 6.62 -0.31
C ALA A 64 10.19 6.51 0.03
N ARG A 65 10.86 7.62 0.36
CA ARG A 65 12.26 7.58 0.82
C ARG A 65 12.46 6.74 2.08
N ASN A 66 11.60 6.89 3.08
CA ASN A 66 11.73 6.14 4.33
C ASN A 66 11.57 4.64 4.09
N VAL A 67 10.63 4.28 3.24
CA VAL A 67 10.40 2.89 2.81
C VAL A 67 11.60 2.33 2.05
N LEU A 68 12.13 3.06 1.07
CA LEU A 68 13.29 2.63 0.28
C LEU A 68 14.53 2.44 1.16
N ARG A 69 14.72 3.31 2.17
CA ARG A 69 15.78 3.15 3.18
C ARG A 69 15.61 1.88 4.02
N ALA A 70 14.38 1.51 4.36
CA ALA A 70 14.11 0.28 5.11
C ALA A 70 14.41 -0.98 4.28
N ILE A 71 14.13 -0.94 2.97
CA ILE A 71 14.52 -2.01 2.03
C ILE A 71 16.06 -2.15 1.99
N ASP A 72 16.75 -1.02 1.92
CA ASP A 72 18.21 -0.97 1.75
C ASP A 72 18.99 -1.35 3.03
N ASP A 73 18.35 -1.30 4.19
CA ASP A 73 18.94 -1.71 5.46
C ASP A 73 18.85 -3.23 5.63
N GLU A 74 19.92 -3.94 5.28
CA GLU A 74 20.02 -5.41 5.42
C GLU A 74 19.90 -5.89 6.88
N GLY A 75 20.24 -5.05 7.86
CA GLY A 75 20.16 -5.38 9.28
C GLY A 75 18.76 -5.25 9.86
N MET A 76 17.83 -4.62 9.15
CA MET A 76 16.48 -4.36 9.65
C MET A 76 15.65 -5.65 9.72
N PRO A 77 15.00 -5.97 10.86
CA PRO A 77 14.06 -7.09 10.92
C PRO A 77 12.87 -6.87 9.97
N LEU A 78 12.42 -7.91 9.25
CA LEU A 78 11.26 -7.82 8.34
C LEU A 78 10.00 -7.22 8.99
N PRO A 79 9.63 -7.55 10.25
CA PRO A 79 8.48 -6.92 10.91
C PRO A 79 8.61 -5.39 11.03
N HIS A 80 9.83 -4.86 11.14
CA HIS A 80 10.05 -3.41 11.17
C HIS A 80 9.88 -2.79 9.77
N VAL A 81 10.33 -3.47 8.71
CA VAL A 81 10.09 -3.05 7.32
C VAL A 81 8.59 -2.97 7.03
N PHE A 82 7.82 -3.97 7.47
CA PHE A 82 6.37 -3.96 7.43
C PHE A 82 5.77 -2.76 8.15
N GLY A 83 6.20 -2.52 9.39
CA GLY A 83 5.74 -1.37 10.17
C GLY A 83 5.98 -0.05 9.44
N ILE A 84 7.16 0.13 8.85
CA ILE A 84 7.49 1.33 8.06
C ILE A 84 6.60 1.44 6.82
N ALA A 85 6.37 0.35 6.10
CA ALA A 85 5.50 0.34 4.92
C ALA A 85 4.05 0.74 5.28
N GLN A 86 3.50 0.18 6.36
CA GLN A 86 2.15 0.50 6.84
C GLN A 86 2.02 1.97 7.28
N HIS A 87 3.05 2.53 7.93
CA HIS A 87 3.03 3.93 8.36
C HIS A 87 3.34 4.91 7.23
N ALA A 88 3.89 4.45 6.11
CA ALA A 88 4.16 5.27 4.93
C ALA A 88 2.90 5.53 4.09
N LEU A 89 1.89 4.68 4.23
CA LEU A 89 0.59 4.86 3.59
C LEU A 89 -0.10 6.15 4.09
N PRO A 90 -0.95 6.79 3.26
CA PRO A 90 -1.68 7.98 3.67
C PRO A 90 -2.46 7.79 4.97
N GLN A 91 -2.14 8.62 5.97
CA GLN A 91 -2.79 8.58 7.28
C GLN A 91 -3.87 9.66 7.38
N ARG A 92 -4.82 9.44 8.30
CA ARG A 92 -5.83 10.46 8.61
C ARG A 92 -5.20 11.65 9.32
N GLU A 93 -5.65 12.85 8.97
CA GLU A 93 -5.24 14.08 9.67
C GLU A 93 -5.93 14.21 11.04
N THR A 94 -7.18 13.74 11.13
CA THR A 94 -7.97 13.80 12.36
C THR A 94 -8.00 12.43 13.05
N PRO A 95 -7.55 12.32 14.31
CA PRO A 95 -7.66 11.11 15.10
C PRO A 95 -9.10 10.61 15.20
N ALA A 96 -9.28 9.30 15.17
CA ALA A 96 -10.56 8.67 15.38
C ALA A 96 -11.00 8.78 16.85
N ARG A 97 -12.31 8.71 17.09
CA ARG A 97 -12.86 8.73 18.44
C ARG A 97 -12.47 7.46 19.21
N PRO A 98 -12.21 7.56 20.53
CA PRO A 98 -11.84 6.40 21.35
C PRO A 98 -12.86 5.26 21.29
N GLU A 99 -14.15 5.55 21.17
CA GLU A 99 -15.22 4.56 21.07
C GLU A 99 -15.12 3.74 19.77
N SER A 100 -14.81 4.39 18.65
CA SER A 100 -14.62 3.73 17.36
C SER A 100 -13.34 2.89 17.36
N ILE A 101 -12.26 3.39 17.97
CA ILE A 101 -11.02 2.61 18.17
C ILE A 101 -11.30 1.37 19.01
N ALA A 102 -12.03 1.51 20.12
CA ALA A 102 -12.38 0.38 20.98
C ALA A 102 -13.19 -0.68 20.24
N ARG A 103 -14.09 -0.26 19.33
CA ARG A 103 -14.88 -1.17 18.51
C ARG A 103 -14.04 -1.95 17.51
N VAL A 104 -13.09 -1.31 16.83
CA VAL A 104 -12.15 -2.01 15.93
C VAL A 104 -11.26 -2.97 16.72
N ARG A 105 -10.76 -2.57 17.89
CA ARG A 105 -9.97 -3.45 18.78
C ARG A 105 -10.77 -4.65 19.25
N ALA A 106 -12.05 -4.47 19.59
CA ALA A 106 -12.91 -5.57 19.99
C ALA A 106 -13.08 -6.60 18.86
N GLU A 107 -13.28 -6.14 17.62
CA GLU A 107 -13.33 -7.03 16.45
C GLU A 107 -12.01 -7.78 16.23
N ALA A 108 -10.87 -7.07 16.29
CA ALA A 108 -9.55 -7.67 16.18
C ALA A 108 -9.30 -8.72 17.28
N HIS A 109 -9.73 -8.43 18.51
CA HIS A 109 -9.62 -9.37 19.64
C HIS A 109 -10.48 -10.62 19.45
N VAL A 110 -11.74 -10.49 19.00
CA VAL A 110 -12.62 -11.64 18.71
C VAL A 110 -11.98 -12.60 17.69
N ARG A 111 -11.18 -12.05 16.77
CA ARG A 111 -10.46 -12.80 15.74
C ARG A 111 -9.09 -13.32 16.16
N GLY A 112 -8.62 -12.96 17.36
CA GLY A 112 -7.29 -13.33 17.85
C GLY A 112 -6.15 -12.60 17.16
N TRP A 113 -6.40 -11.44 16.54
CA TRP A 113 -5.34 -10.64 15.91
C TRP A 113 -4.45 -10.00 16.97
N HIS A 114 -3.14 -10.19 16.83
CA HIS A 114 -2.13 -9.55 17.67
C HIS A 114 -1.57 -8.34 16.95
N THR A 115 -2.16 -7.17 17.18
CA THR A 115 -1.75 -5.91 16.53
C THR A 115 -0.99 -5.01 17.51
N ALA A 116 0.02 -4.29 17.00
CA ALA A 116 0.68 -3.24 17.77
C ALA A 116 -0.36 -2.17 18.22
N PRO A 117 -0.19 -1.56 19.42
CA PRO A 117 -1.11 -0.53 19.91
C PRO A 117 -1.25 0.66 18.95
N GLU A 118 -0.16 1.02 18.28
CA GLU A 118 -0.06 2.19 17.41
C GLU A 118 -0.29 1.85 15.93
N ASN A 119 -0.84 0.66 15.61
CA ASN A 119 -0.99 0.25 14.22
C ASN A 119 -1.92 1.22 13.46
N PRO A 120 -1.51 1.76 12.29
CA PRO A 120 -2.26 2.79 11.58
C PRO A 120 -3.62 2.28 11.04
N GLY A 121 -3.78 0.97 10.88
CA GLY A 121 -5.05 0.35 10.49
C GLY A 121 -6.18 0.59 11.50
N LEU A 122 -5.85 0.77 12.79
CA LEU A 122 -6.84 1.09 13.83
C LEU A 122 -7.49 2.45 13.56
N GLU A 123 -6.69 3.49 13.35
CA GLU A 123 -7.15 4.84 13.05
C GLU A 123 -7.93 4.89 11.73
N LEU A 124 -7.46 4.18 10.70
CA LEU A 124 -8.11 4.10 9.40
C LEU A 124 -9.51 3.50 9.51
N ALA A 125 -9.64 2.32 10.11
CA ALA A 125 -10.93 1.64 10.25
C ALA A 125 -11.88 2.40 11.19
N ALA A 126 -11.39 2.87 12.34
CA ALA A 126 -12.19 3.61 13.31
C ALA A 126 -12.69 4.93 12.73
N GLY A 127 -11.86 5.62 11.94
CA GLY A 127 -12.25 6.85 11.26
C GLY A 127 -13.37 6.67 10.23
N VAL A 128 -13.51 5.48 9.63
CA VAL A 128 -14.67 5.15 8.78
C VAL A 128 -15.93 4.93 9.62
N LEU A 129 -15.81 4.28 10.77
CA LEU A 129 -16.93 4.14 11.71
C LEU A 129 -17.42 5.50 12.22
N ASP A 130 -16.49 6.42 12.51
CA ASP A 130 -16.83 7.78 12.89
C ASP A 130 -17.62 8.51 11.81
N ALA A 131 -17.20 8.37 10.56
CA ALA A 131 -17.88 8.95 9.41
C ALA A 131 -19.28 8.37 9.23
N TYR A 132 -19.47 7.07 9.41
CA TYR A 132 -20.81 6.46 9.37
C TYR A 132 -21.74 7.02 10.43
N GLU A 133 -21.25 7.22 11.65
CA GLU A 133 -22.06 7.80 12.72
C GLU A 133 -22.43 9.25 12.45
N VAL A 134 -21.49 10.08 11.95
CA VAL A 134 -21.76 11.47 11.56
C VAL A 134 -22.84 11.54 10.45
N LEU A 135 -22.85 10.58 9.54
CA LEU A 135 -23.85 10.48 8.47
C LEU A 135 -25.18 9.86 8.92
N GLY A 136 -25.32 9.46 10.20
CA GLY A 136 -26.49 8.75 10.70
C GLY A 136 -26.66 7.35 10.12
N ARG A 137 -25.58 6.76 9.60
CA ARG A 137 -25.53 5.45 8.93
C ARG A 137 -24.84 4.38 9.77
N SER A 138 -25.11 4.39 11.08
CA SER A 138 -24.57 3.41 12.01
C SER A 138 -24.97 1.97 11.66
N ASP A 139 -26.02 1.76 10.85
CA ASP A 139 -26.38 0.46 10.28
C ASP A 139 -25.25 -0.17 9.47
N LEU A 140 -24.45 0.63 8.76
CA LEU A 140 -23.32 0.16 7.95
C LEU A 140 -22.17 -0.41 8.79
N SER A 141 -22.09 -0.05 10.08
CA SER A 141 -21.10 -0.62 10.99
C SER A 141 -21.26 -2.13 11.21
N SER A 142 -22.43 -2.70 10.88
CA SER A 142 -22.68 -4.15 10.89
C SER A 142 -21.81 -4.91 9.87
N THR A 143 -21.30 -4.22 8.85
CA THR A 143 -20.42 -4.83 7.84
C THR A 143 -18.99 -5.06 8.33
N LEU A 144 -18.60 -4.50 9.49
CA LEU A 144 -17.24 -4.56 10.02
C LEU A 144 -16.70 -5.99 10.08
N GLY A 145 -17.49 -6.94 10.57
CA GLY A 145 -17.06 -8.34 10.65
C GLY A 145 -16.88 -8.99 9.28
N ALA A 146 -17.71 -8.66 8.29
CA ALA A 146 -17.50 -9.17 6.93
C ALA A 146 -16.22 -8.60 6.30
N TYR A 147 -15.92 -7.31 6.53
CA TYR A 147 -14.67 -6.70 6.09
C TYR A 147 -13.45 -7.29 6.77
N ALA A 148 -13.52 -7.54 8.08
CA ALA A 148 -12.42 -8.13 8.81
C ALA A 148 -12.13 -9.59 8.34
N ALA A 149 -13.17 -10.36 8.01
CA ALA A 149 -12.99 -11.69 7.42
C ALA A 149 -12.36 -11.64 6.02
N ALA A 150 -12.75 -10.67 5.20
CA ALA A 150 -12.10 -10.46 3.91
C ALA A 150 -10.63 -10.03 4.07
N ALA A 151 -10.34 -9.16 5.04
CA ALA A 151 -8.99 -8.70 5.34
C ALA A 151 -8.06 -9.84 5.77
N GLU A 152 -8.55 -10.84 6.52
CA GLU A 152 -7.78 -12.05 6.84
C GLU A 152 -7.35 -12.83 5.58
N GLN A 153 -8.26 -12.99 4.63
CA GLN A 153 -7.96 -13.71 3.38
C GLN A 153 -6.94 -12.96 2.54
N VAL A 154 -7.05 -11.63 2.47
CA VAL A 154 -6.09 -10.78 1.77
C VAL A 154 -4.73 -10.84 2.45
N ALA A 155 -4.68 -10.66 3.78
CA ALA A 155 -3.44 -10.69 4.53
C ALA A 155 -2.73 -12.05 4.42
N ALA A 156 -3.47 -13.17 4.44
CA ALA A 156 -2.89 -14.49 4.20
C ALA A 156 -2.27 -14.60 2.80
N ALA A 157 -3.00 -14.19 1.75
CA ALA A 157 -2.48 -14.21 0.38
C ALA A 157 -1.26 -13.30 0.19
N ASP A 158 -1.24 -12.13 0.82
CA ASP A 158 -0.10 -11.20 0.77
C ASP A 158 1.13 -11.81 1.44
N LEU A 159 0.96 -12.51 2.58
CA LEU A 159 2.06 -13.16 3.30
C LEU A 159 2.53 -14.45 2.61
N ASP A 160 1.64 -15.24 2.03
CA ASP A 160 1.99 -16.43 1.25
C ASP A 160 2.88 -16.07 0.05
N ALA A 161 2.65 -14.88 -0.55
CA ALA A 161 3.51 -14.37 -1.61
C ALA A 161 4.94 -14.09 -1.14
N LEU A 162 5.16 -13.75 0.14
CA LEU A 162 6.48 -13.47 0.71
C LEU A 162 7.30 -14.72 0.92
N ASP A 163 6.67 -15.82 1.33
CA ASP A 163 7.36 -17.09 1.56
C ASP A 163 7.94 -17.69 0.26
N SER A 164 7.46 -17.22 -0.90
CA SER A 164 8.01 -17.56 -2.21
C SER A 164 9.25 -16.76 -2.62
N SER A 165 9.57 -15.68 -1.91
CA SER A 165 10.69 -14.78 -2.24
C SER A 165 12.03 -15.33 -1.75
N GLY A 166 12.83 -15.88 -2.65
CA GLY A 166 14.07 -16.62 -2.35
C GLY A 166 15.23 -15.87 -1.68
N SER A 167 15.09 -14.58 -1.31
CA SER A 167 16.10 -13.83 -0.54
C SER A 167 15.47 -12.75 0.35
N ARG A 168 16.14 -12.35 1.45
CA ARG A 168 15.65 -11.29 2.35
C ARG A 168 15.40 -9.97 1.63
N ALA A 169 16.31 -9.56 0.75
CA ALA A 169 16.16 -8.32 -0.01
C ALA A 169 14.90 -8.37 -0.88
N ALA A 170 14.67 -9.49 -1.56
CA ALA A 170 13.44 -9.73 -2.30
C ALA A 170 12.21 -9.70 -1.38
N MET A 171 12.25 -10.34 -0.19
CA MET A 171 11.16 -10.29 0.77
C MET A 171 10.86 -8.86 1.21
N ALA A 172 11.86 -8.05 1.57
CA ALA A 172 11.67 -6.66 2.00
C ALA A 172 11.03 -5.80 0.89
N GLU A 173 11.44 -6.00 -0.36
CA GLU A 173 10.81 -5.36 -1.51
C GLU A 173 9.36 -5.85 -1.72
N THR A 174 9.11 -7.17 -1.67
CA THR A 174 7.76 -7.74 -1.78
C THR A 174 6.85 -7.25 -0.66
N VAL A 175 7.33 -7.13 0.58
CA VAL A 175 6.57 -6.58 1.72
C VAL A 175 6.09 -5.18 1.40
N VAL A 176 7.02 -4.34 0.94
CA VAL A 176 6.73 -2.94 0.65
C VAL A 176 5.76 -2.82 -0.51
N VAL A 177 6.03 -3.51 -1.62
CA VAL A 177 5.18 -3.48 -2.81
C VAL A 177 3.80 -4.06 -2.50
N GLY A 178 3.74 -5.20 -1.80
CA GLY A 178 2.50 -5.86 -1.40
C GLY A 178 1.67 -5.00 -0.46
N THR A 179 2.27 -4.40 0.58
CA THR A 179 1.56 -3.52 1.51
C THR A 179 1.05 -2.27 0.80
N VAL A 180 1.89 -1.62 -0.01
CA VAL A 180 1.57 -0.31 -0.60
C VAL A 180 0.62 -0.43 -1.80
N LEU A 181 0.81 -1.44 -2.65
CA LEU A 181 -0.05 -1.65 -3.82
C LEU A 181 -1.26 -2.53 -3.52
N GLY A 182 -1.22 -3.32 -2.43
CA GLY A 182 -2.28 -4.22 -2.00
C GLY A 182 -3.59 -3.49 -1.72
N ASP A 183 -3.54 -2.32 -1.08
CA ASP A 183 -4.72 -1.48 -0.84
C ASP A 183 -5.42 -1.10 -2.16
N THR A 184 -4.64 -0.67 -3.16
CA THR A 184 -5.16 -0.28 -4.48
C THR A 184 -5.73 -1.49 -5.22
N LEU A 185 -5.03 -2.63 -5.20
CA LEU A 185 -5.48 -3.88 -5.81
C LEU A 185 -6.81 -4.34 -5.18
N PHE A 186 -6.85 -4.42 -3.85
CA PHE A 186 -8.03 -4.88 -3.13
C PHE A 186 -9.22 -3.92 -3.31
N ALA A 187 -9.00 -2.60 -3.31
CA ALA A 187 -10.03 -1.63 -3.61
C ALA A 187 -10.62 -1.82 -5.02
N GLY A 188 -9.78 -2.09 -6.02
CA GLY A 188 -10.21 -2.40 -7.39
C GLY A 188 -11.04 -3.70 -7.45
N LEU A 189 -10.50 -4.79 -6.92
CA LEU A 189 -11.18 -6.10 -6.88
C LEU A 189 -12.51 -6.04 -6.14
N ARG A 190 -12.56 -5.31 -5.01
CA ARG A 190 -13.79 -5.10 -4.25
C ARG A 190 -14.87 -4.43 -5.10
N ARG A 191 -14.53 -3.41 -5.89
CA ARG A 191 -15.49 -2.73 -6.78
C ARG A 191 -16.02 -3.68 -7.87
N LEU A 192 -15.15 -4.49 -8.47
CA LEU A 192 -15.55 -5.52 -9.43
C LEU A 192 -16.46 -6.58 -8.80
N ALA A 193 -16.13 -7.03 -7.59
CA ALA A 193 -16.96 -7.98 -6.85
C ALA A 193 -18.33 -7.40 -6.50
N GLN A 194 -18.40 -6.12 -6.15
CA GLN A 194 -19.66 -5.41 -5.92
C GLN A 194 -20.52 -5.33 -7.19
N GLU A 195 -19.92 -5.03 -8.34
CA GLU A 195 -20.62 -5.04 -9.63
C GLU A 195 -21.19 -6.43 -9.94
N ALA A 196 -20.36 -7.48 -9.82
CA ALA A 196 -20.78 -8.85 -10.07
C ALA A 196 -21.90 -9.32 -9.11
N GLU A 197 -21.83 -8.97 -7.81
CA GLU A 197 -22.87 -9.27 -6.83
C GLU A 197 -24.16 -8.49 -7.12
N THR A 198 -24.04 -7.23 -7.55
CA THR A 198 -25.18 -6.39 -7.92
C THR A 198 -25.94 -7.01 -9.08
N ALA A 199 -25.24 -7.44 -10.13
CA ALA A 199 -25.85 -8.15 -11.25
C ALA A 199 -26.61 -9.41 -10.77
N ARG A 200 -26.01 -10.22 -9.90
CA ARG A 200 -26.67 -11.43 -9.37
C ARG A 200 -27.91 -11.12 -8.53
N ARG A 201 -27.91 -10.07 -7.72
CA ARG A 201 -29.04 -9.73 -6.83
C ARG A 201 -30.16 -8.96 -7.50
N TYR A 202 -29.83 -8.09 -8.45
CA TYR A 202 -30.76 -7.09 -8.97
C TYR A 202 -31.05 -7.22 -10.46
N SER A 203 -30.39 -8.12 -11.22
CA SER A 203 -30.71 -8.33 -12.65
C SER A 203 -31.92 -9.24 -12.90
N MET A 204 -32.54 -9.84 -11.86
CA MET A 204 -33.74 -10.68 -12.03
C MET A 204 -35.08 -9.91 -11.94
N SER A 205 -35.08 -8.58 -11.78
CA SER A 205 -36.34 -7.81 -11.64
C SER A 205 -36.92 -7.24 -12.94
N THR A 206 -36.37 -7.58 -14.11
CA THR A 206 -36.82 -7.01 -15.42
C THR A 206 -37.58 -8.00 -16.31
N GLN A 207 -37.78 -9.25 -15.88
CA GLN A 207 -38.51 -10.26 -16.67
C GLN A 207 -39.84 -10.73 -16.05
N GLU A 208 -40.65 -9.84 -15.48
CA GLU A 208 -42.05 -10.16 -15.14
C GLU A 208 -42.99 -8.97 -15.36
N THR A 209 -43.12 -8.47 -16.59
CA THR A 209 -44.33 -7.73 -17.01
C THR A 209 -44.51 -7.81 -18.53
N THR A 210 -44.86 -8.98 -19.05
CA THR A 210 -45.63 -9.08 -20.31
C THR A 210 -46.41 -10.39 -20.29
N THR A 211 -47.66 -10.34 -19.84
CA THR A 211 -48.74 -11.22 -20.28
C THR A 211 -50.03 -10.41 -20.25
#